data_AF-A0A3B8LH92-F1
#
_entry.id   AF-A0A3B8LH92-F1
#
_cell.length_a   1.000
_cell.length_b   1.000
_cell.length_c   1.000
_cell.angle_alpha   90.00
_cell.angle_beta   90.00
_cell.angle_gamma   90.00
#
_symmetry.space_group_name_H-M   'P 1'
#
loop_
_entity.id
_entity.type
_entity.pdbx_description
1 polymer ?
#
loop_
_entity_poly.entity_id
_entity_poly.type
_entity_poly.pdbx_seq_one_letter_code
_entity_poly.pdbx_strand_id
1 'polypeptide(L)'
;MYVTCTKFHFDEVAFMNIFHTELKKYGAQEQQLFSLSEFSSETLRYIDLVKAEEYKPEAVLEEETGQPLAYIVDSRHRELSTEEIKRWRRALAMRGTSSYMAVIKLGRLDIYTLDLDNKEPEDFLQETIKEDSKEAPSTFSRLHLLPHDSQPSKAIHEVIFSLMKDAIDAVHSSEGTERISTEDALSLVGRALFTRFLIDRKILKEEEWKSFCPYVTSPSELFNTCQSIASTNAWLDETFNGDFLPFQFDGSCDKELSTRLDARSLGALSNILYRAPR
;
A
#
# COMPACT_ATOMS: atom_id res chain seq x y z
N MET A 1 -21.05 -5.63 44.46
CA MET A 1 -19.57 -5.65 44.49
C MET A 1 -19.11 -5.37 43.06
N TYR A 2 -18.99 -4.09 42.70
CA TYR A 2 -18.53 -3.67 41.38
C TYR A 2 -17.04 -3.37 41.49
N VAL A 3 -16.21 -4.21 40.88
CA VAL A 3 -14.77 -3.97 40.75
C VAL A 3 -14.61 -2.90 39.68
N THR A 4 -14.33 -1.67 40.10
CA THR A 4 -13.87 -0.60 39.21
C THR A 4 -12.51 -0.99 38.66
N CYS A 5 -12.48 -1.35 37.37
CA CYS A 5 -11.25 -1.46 36.60
C CYS A 5 -10.65 -0.06 36.47
N THR A 6 -9.71 0.27 37.34
CA THR A 6 -8.82 1.41 37.20
C THR A 6 -8.08 1.28 35.87
N LYS A 7 -8.48 2.06 34.87
CA LYS A 7 -7.66 2.35 33.70
C LYS A 7 -6.35 2.95 34.23
N PHE A 8 -5.27 2.18 34.16
CA PHE A 8 -3.93 2.72 34.28
C PHE A 8 -3.73 3.71 33.13
N HIS A 9 -3.84 5.02 33.41
CA HIS A 9 -3.18 6.04 32.61
C HIS A 9 -1.68 5.81 32.80
N PHE A 10 -1.09 4.98 31.96
CA PHE A 10 0.35 5.06 31.70
C PHE A 10 0.57 6.40 31.01
N ASP A 11 1.35 7.28 31.62
CA ASP A 11 1.73 8.57 31.05
C ASP A 11 2.39 8.33 29.68
N GLU A 12 1.71 8.74 28.62
CA GLU A 12 2.16 8.66 27.22
C GLU A 12 3.51 9.38 27.04
N VAL A 13 3.73 10.43 27.84
CA VAL A 13 5.00 11.18 27.94
C VAL A 13 6.14 10.32 28.52
N ALA A 14 5.87 9.47 29.50
CA ALA A 14 6.86 8.57 30.08
C ALA A 14 7.24 7.45 29.09
N PHE A 15 6.26 6.93 28.35
CA PHE A 15 6.49 5.94 27.30
C PHE A 15 7.34 6.51 26.16
N MET A 16 7.05 7.73 25.71
CA MET A 16 7.84 8.44 24.68
C MET A 16 9.29 8.69 25.13
N ASN A 17 9.51 9.07 26.38
CA ASN A 17 10.87 9.26 26.92
C ASN A 17 11.69 7.96 26.96
N ILE A 18 11.06 6.84 27.31
CA ILE A 18 11.72 5.52 27.31
C ILE A 18 12.01 5.08 25.87
N PHE A 19 11.07 5.30 24.95
CA PHE A 19 11.20 4.97 23.53
C PHE A 19 12.33 5.77 22.85
N HIS A 20 12.41 7.08 23.10
CA HIS A 20 13.53 7.92 22.63
C HIS A 20 14.88 7.47 23.22
N THR A 21 14.90 7.09 24.50
CA THR A 21 16.12 6.62 25.17
C THR A 21 16.64 5.33 24.56
N GLU A 22 15.75 4.39 24.21
CA GLU A 22 16.15 3.16 23.50
C GLU A 22 16.72 3.46 22.11
N LEU A 23 16.06 4.30 21.32
CA LEU A 23 16.51 4.64 19.97
C LEU A 23 17.87 5.36 19.96
N LYS A 24 18.19 6.15 20.99
CA LYS A 24 19.51 6.77 21.16
C LYS A 24 20.63 5.74 21.27
N LYS A 25 20.38 4.56 21.85
CA LYS A 25 21.38 3.47 21.94
C LYS A 25 21.80 2.97 20.55
N TYR A 26 20.92 3.14 19.57
CA TYR A 26 21.15 2.78 18.17
C TYR A 26 21.63 3.96 17.29
N GLY A 27 21.91 5.11 17.91
CA GLY A 27 22.42 6.30 17.23
C GLY A 27 21.37 7.28 16.71
N ALA A 28 20.11 7.15 17.12
CA ALA A 28 19.07 8.11 16.72
C ALA A 28 19.29 9.48 17.39
N GLN A 29 19.18 10.55 16.60
CA GLN A 29 19.21 11.92 17.12
C GLN A 29 17.79 12.43 17.37
N GLU A 30 17.57 13.17 18.46
CA GLU A 30 16.24 13.68 18.81
C GLU A 30 15.64 14.58 17.73
N GLN A 31 16.47 15.34 17.04
CA GLN A 31 16.06 16.29 15.99
C GLN A 31 15.54 15.59 14.73
N GLN A 32 15.92 14.32 14.54
CA GLN A 32 15.50 13.48 13.41
C GLN A 32 14.28 12.63 13.76
N LEU A 33 13.87 12.56 15.03
CA LEU A 33 12.87 11.62 15.50
C LEU A 33 11.51 12.31 15.70
N PHE A 34 10.52 11.88 14.92
CA PHE A 34 9.16 12.43 14.93
C PHE A 34 8.19 11.36 15.43
N SER A 35 7.58 11.61 16.58
CA SER A 35 6.54 10.73 17.16
C SER A 35 5.26 10.79 16.33
N LEU A 36 4.69 9.65 15.97
CA LEU A 36 3.42 9.56 15.23
C LEU A 36 2.19 9.36 16.13
N SER A 37 2.37 9.38 17.45
CA SER A 37 1.32 9.19 18.45
C SER A 37 0.20 10.22 18.27
N GLU A 38 0.60 11.49 18.16
CA GLU A 38 -0.30 12.63 18.04
C GLU A 38 -0.03 13.42 16.76
N PHE A 39 -1.06 14.13 16.32
CA PHE A 39 -0.97 15.03 15.18
C PHE A 39 -0.29 16.34 15.58
N SER A 40 0.74 16.73 14.83
CA SER A 40 1.45 18.00 15.01
C SER A 40 1.82 18.62 13.65
N SER A 41 2.33 19.85 13.66
CA SER A 41 2.82 20.52 12.45
C SER A 41 3.96 19.74 11.79
N GLU A 42 4.80 19.10 12.59
CA GLU A 42 5.94 18.30 12.14
C GLU A 42 5.50 16.98 11.49
N THR A 43 4.39 16.39 11.95
CA THR A 43 3.88 15.11 11.43
C THR A 43 2.89 15.24 10.28
N LEU A 44 2.69 16.44 9.74
CA LEU A 44 1.75 16.69 8.63
C LEU A 44 2.06 15.82 7.39
N ARG A 45 3.35 15.55 7.12
CA ARG A 45 3.83 14.65 6.05
C ARG A 45 3.49 13.18 6.28
N TYR A 46 3.08 12.81 7.49
CA TYR A 46 2.75 11.47 7.93
C TYR A 46 1.31 11.38 8.45
N ILE A 47 0.45 12.33 8.08
CA ILE A 47 -0.93 12.38 8.55
C ILE A 47 -1.72 11.11 8.22
N ASP A 48 -1.36 10.44 7.13
CA ASP A 48 -1.86 9.14 6.72
C ASP A 48 -1.53 8.05 7.76
N LEU A 49 -0.31 8.06 8.32
CA LEU A 49 0.13 7.12 9.35
C LEU A 49 -0.41 7.49 10.74
N VAL A 50 -0.46 8.78 11.08
CA VAL A 50 -1.01 9.25 12.37
C VAL A 50 -2.48 8.85 12.52
N LYS A 51 -3.24 8.90 11.41
CA LYS A 51 -4.66 8.53 11.33
C LYS A 51 -4.91 7.04 11.07
N ALA A 52 -3.87 6.25 10.82
CA ALA A 52 -4.03 4.83 10.58
C ALA A 52 -4.53 4.14 11.86
N GLU A 53 -5.64 3.39 11.74
CA GLU A 53 -6.14 2.55 12.85
C GLU A 53 -5.37 1.23 12.93
N GLU A 54 -4.84 0.76 11.79
CA GLU A 54 -4.04 -0.46 11.66
C GLU A 54 -2.67 -0.10 11.11
N TYR A 55 -1.60 -0.73 11.61
CA TYR A 55 -0.22 -0.51 11.16
C TYR A 55 0.30 0.94 11.37
N LYS A 56 0.12 1.48 12.59
CA LYS A 56 0.60 2.82 12.98
C LYS A 56 1.98 2.74 13.66
N PRO A 57 3.08 3.10 12.99
CA PRO A 57 4.40 3.11 13.62
C PRO A 57 4.40 4.12 14.77
N GLU A 58 5.23 3.89 15.79
CA GLU A 58 5.35 4.81 16.92
C GLU A 58 6.06 6.11 16.52
N ALA A 59 7.00 6.03 15.58
CA ALA A 59 7.76 7.19 15.12
C ALA A 59 8.33 7.03 13.71
N VAL A 60 8.81 8.15 13.17
CA VAL A 60 9.63 8.22 11.96
C VAL A 60 10.95 8.87 12.30
N LEU A 61 12.04 8.25 11.86
CA LEU A 61 13.35 8.87 11.82
C LEU A 61 13.55 9.48 10.43
N GLU A 62 13.77 10.80 10.35
CA GLU A 62 14.04 11.52 9.11
C GLU A 62 15.54 11.73 8.88
N GLU A 63 15.91 11.82 7.61
CA GLU A 63 17.17 12.40 7.17
C GLU A 63 17.18 13.91 7.34
N GLU A 64 18.36 14.54 7.29
CA GLU A 64 18.49 16.01 7.28
C GLU A 64 17.78 16.68 6.10
N THR A 65 17.54 15.92 5.02
CA THR A 65 16.79 16.35 3.82
C THR A 65 15.27 16.39 4.05
N GLY A 66 14.77 15.89 5.18
CA GLY A 66 13.35 15.77 5.51
C GLY A 66 12.65 14.56 4.88
N GLN A 67 13.42 13.59 4.34
CA GLN A 67 12.89 12.31 3.88
C GLN A 67 12.89 11.28 5.02
N PRO A 68 11.92 10.36 5.07
CA PRO A 68 11.94 9.28 6.07
C PRO A 68 13.11 8.32 5.82
N LEU A 69 13.99 8.17 6.79
CA LEU A 69 15.05 7.16 6.83
C LEU A 69 14.50 5.81 7.32
N ALA A 70 13.74 5.82 8.42
CA ALA A 70 13.17 4.61 8.98
C ALA A 70 11.84 4.87 9.70
N TYR A 71 10.87 3.97 9.51
CA TYR A 71 9.67 3.90 10.33
C TYR A 71 9.96 2.98 11.52
N ILE A 72 9.72 3.49 12.73
CA ILE A 72 10.02 2.77 13.95
C ILE A 72 8.78 2.05 14.46
N VAL A 73 8.93 0.75 14.72
CA VAL A 73 7.89 -0.11 15.26
C VAL A 73 8.33 -0.70 16.60
N ASP A 74 7.55 -0.51 17.65
CA ASP A 74 7.82 -1.03 19.00
C ASP A 74 7.22 -2.42 19.20
N SER A 75 8.08 -3.43 19.26
CA SER A 75 7.70 -4.82 19.49
C SER A 75 8.13 -5.31 20.89
N ARG A 76 8.56 -4.43 21.79
CA ARG A 76 9.03 -4.82 23.14
C ARG A 76 7.93 -5.39 24.02
N HIS A 77 6.70 -4.93 23.83
CA HIS A 77 5.53 -5.37 24.59
C HIS A 77 4.73 -6.48 23.89
N ARG A 78 4.99 -6.69 22.59
CA ARG A 78 4.30 -7.67 21.75
C ARG A 78 5.19 -8.04 20.58
N GLU A 79 5.59 -9.31 20.50
CA GLU A 79 6.27 -9.85 19.33
C GLU A 79 5.34 -9.82 18.11
N LEU A 80 5.83 -9.25 17.02
CA LEU A 80 5.13 -9.23 15.74
C LEU A 80 5.31 -10.57 15.03
N SER A 81 4.20 -11.15 14.57
CA SER A 81 4.26 -12.33 13.71
C SER A 81 4.87 -12.01 12.34
N THR A 82 5.40 -13.03 11.66
CA THR A 82 5.90 -12.94 10.29
C THR A 82 4.89 -12.28 9.34
N GLU A 83 3.61 -12.66 9.43
CA GLU A 83 2.55 -12.10 8.58
C GLU A 83 2.23 -10.64 8.92
N GLU A 84 2.43 -10.21 10.16
CA GLU A 84 2.34 -8.80 10.51
C GLU A 84 3.51 -8.03 9.90
N ILE A 85 4.74 -8.50 10.08
CA ILE A 85 5.94 -7.86 9.51
C ILE A 85 5.79 -7.71 7.99
N LYS A 86 5.30 -8.74 7.28
CA LYS A 86 5.03 -8.68 5.83
C LYS A 86 4.00 -7.60 5.49
N ARG A 87 2.90 -7.52 6.25
CA ARG A 87 1.84 -6.50 6.05
C ARG A 87 2.33 -5.08 6.34
N TRP A 88 3.03 -4.87 7.45
CA TRP A 88 3.65 -3.60 7.82
C TRP A 88 4.62 -3.11 6.74
N ARG A 89 5.51 -3.99 6.28
CA ARG A 89 6.49 -3.67 5.24
C ARG A 89 5.81 -3.20 3.96
N ARG A 90 4.75 -3.88 3.51
CA ARG A 90 4.00 -3.48 2.32
C ARG A 90 3.27 -2.16 2.51
N ALA A 91 2.56 -1.99 3.64
CA ALA A 91 1.84 -0.76 3.94
C ALA A 91 2.77 0.46 3.94
N LEU A 92 3.97 0.33 4.50
CA LEU A 92 4.97 1.39 4.52
C LEU A 92 5.65 1.58 3.15
N ALA A 93 5.93 0.50 2.41
CA ALA A 93 6.50 0.57 1.06
C ALA A 93 5.62 1.35 0.08
N MET A 94 4.28 1.31 0.24
CA MET A 94 3.32 2.07 -0.57
C MET A 94 3.52 3.58 -0.57
N ARG A 95 4.18 4.12 0.44
CA ARG A 95 4.45 5.56 0.52
C ARG A 95 5.48 6.02 -0.51
N GLY A 96 6.14 5.07 -1.19
CA GLY A 96 7.06 5.34 -2.29
C GLY A 96 8.37 6.00 -1.86
N THR A 97 8.64 6.08 -0.55
CA THR A 97 9.89 6.59 0.01
C THR A 97 10.84 5.44 0.28
N SER A 98 12.08 5.55 -0.19
CA SER A 98 13.15 4.60 0.10
C SER A 98 13.54 4.73 1.58
N SER A 99 12.95 3.87 2.41
CA SER A 99 13.11 3.90 3.86
C SER A 99 13.19 2.49 4.40
N TYR A 100 13.63 2.36 5.65
CA TYR A 100 13.64 1.10 6.38
C TYR A 100 12.42 0.99 7.32
N MET A 101 12.13 -0.24 7.74
CA MET A 101 11.32 -0.48 8.92
C MET A 101 12.24 -0.99 10.03
N ALA A 102 12.30 -0.27 11.14
CA ALA A 102 13.14 -0.60 12.28
C ALA A 102 12.24 -1.12 13.42
N VAL A 103 12.33 -2.42 13.70
CA VAL A 103 11.52 -3.07 14.74
C VAL A 103 12.36 -3.19 16.01
N ILE A 104 11.98 -2.45 17.04
CA ILE A 104 12.63 -2.51 18.35
C ILE A 104 12.10 -3.71 19.12
N LYS A 105 13.02 -4.56 19.59
CA LYS A 105 12.74 -5.67 20.51
C LYS A 105 13.59 -5.51 21.77
N LEU A 106 13.34 -6.34 22.77
CA LEU A 106 14.13 -6.32 24.01
C LEU A 106 15.61 -6.62 23.70
N GLY A 107 16.47 -5.60 23.88
CA GLY A 107 17.93 -5.67 23.70
C GLY A 107 18.41 -5.82 22.25
N ARG A 108 17.54 -5.66 21.25
CA ARG A 108 17.93 -5.71 19.83
C ARG A 108 17.04 -4.85 18.94
N LEU A 109 17.58 -4.48 17.79
CA LEU A 109 16.91 -3.77 16.72
C LEU A 109 17.00 -4.62 15.44
N ASP A 110 15.86 -4.93 14.84
CA ASP A 110 15.79 -5.61 13.55
C ASP A 110 15.47 -4.57 12.46
N ILE A 111 16.32 -4.47 11.44
CA ILE A 111 16.16 -3.55 10.32
C ILE A 111 15.67 -4.33 9.09
N TYR A 112 14.54 -3.91 8.55
CA TYR A 112 13.94 -4.48 7.36
C TYR A 112 13.93 -3.47 6.20
N THR A 113 14.22 -3.92 4.99
CA THR A 113 14.01 -3.12 3.78
C THR A 113 12.53 -3.01 3.46
N LEU A 114 12.10 -1.86 2.95
CA LEU A 114 10.74 -1.68 2.45
C LEU A 114 10.71 -1.95 0.95
N ASP A 115 10.06 -3.04 0.56
CA ASP A 115 9.85 -3.40 -0.84
C ASP A 115 8.46 -4.03 -1.02
N LEU A 116 7.94 -4.03 -2.25
CA LEU A 116 6.68 -4.67 -2.60
C LEU A 116 6.82 -6.16 -2.93
N ASP A 117 8.04 -6.67 -3.08
CA ASP A 117 8.32 -8.06 -3.41
C ASP A 117 7.68 -9.07 -2.43
N ASN A 118 7.27 -10.25 -2.91
CA ASN A 118 6.71 -11.32 -2.07
C ASN A 118 7.77 -12.23 -1.44
N LYS A 119 8.87 -11.66 -0.94
CA LYS A 119 9.98 -12.44 -0.35
C LYS A 119 9.68 -12.86 1.11
N GLU A 120 10.39 -13.89 1.59
CA GLU A 120 10.28 -14.33 2.98
C GLU A 120 11.08 -13.41 3.93
N PRO A 121 10.78 -13.38 5.24
CA PRO A 121 11.41 -12.44 6.18
C PRO A 121 12.92 -12.46 6.25
N GLU A 122 13.50 -13.63 6.00
CA GLU A 122 14.94 -13.83 5.98
C GLU A 122 15.59 -13.08 4.82
N ASP A 123 14.86 -12.83 3.73
CA ASP A 123 15.36 -12.16 2.53
C ASP A 123 15.30 -10.63 2.61
N PHE A 124 14.46 -10.08 3.51
CA PHE A 124 14.28 -8.63 3.68
C PHE A 124 14.74 -8.09 5.04
N LEU A 125 15.18 -8.97 5.95
CA LEU A 125 15.95 -8.59 7.14
C LEU A 125 17.36 -8.18 6.72
N GLN A 126 17.62 -6.87 6.72
CA GLN A 126 18.91 -6.30 6.36
C GLN A 126 19.95 -6.59 7.44
N GLU A 127 19.59 -6.33 8.71
CA GLU A 127 20.53 -6.38 9.82
C GLU A 127 19.78 -6.57 11.15
N THR A 128 20.31 -7.40 12.04
CA THR A 128 19.90 -7.46 13.46
C THR A 128 21.04 -6.93 14.31
N ILE A 129 20.77 -5.86 15.05
CA ILE A 129 21.73 -5.16 15.89
C ILE A 129 21.38 -5.40 17.35
N LYS A 130 22.29 -6.02 18.11
CA LYS A 130 22.13 -6.13 19.56
C LYS A 130 22.52 -4.83 20.24
N GLU A 131 21.85 -4.48 21.32
CA GLU A 131 22.12 -3.27 22.11
C GLU A 131 23.57 -3.22 22.64
N ASP A 132 24.14 -4.38 22.99
CA ASP A 132 25.51 -4.51 23.52
C ASP A 132 26.60 -4.55 22.44
N SER A 133 26.23 -4.47 21.17
CA SER A 133 27.17 -4.49 20.06
C SER A 133 27.91 -3.16 19.94
N LYS A 134 29.14 -3.18 19.43
CA LYS A 134 29.95 -1.96 19.23
C LYS A 134 29.38 -1.07 18.12
N GLU A 135 28.64 -1.68 17.21
CA GLU A 135 28.02 -1.06 16.05
C GLU A 135 26.71 -0.35 16.40
N ALA A 136 26.07 -0.72 17.52
CA ALA A 136 24.76 -0.21 17.92
C ALA A 136 24.68 1.33 17.85
N PRO A 137 25.57 2.11 18.47
CA PRO A 137 25.46 3.58 18.47
C PRO A 137 25.62 4.23 17.07
N SER A 138 26.08 3.48 16.08
CA SER A 138 26.28 3.96 14.70
C SER A 138 25.23 3.47 13.70
N THR A 139 24.26 2.67 14.15
CA THR A 139 23.32 1.95 13.28
C THR A 139 22.58 2.88 12.34
N PHE A 140 21.86 3.87 12.89
CA PHE A 140 21.08 4.80 12.07
C PHE A 140 21.94 5.68 11.18
N SER A 141 23.12 6.09 11.63
CA SER A 141 24.07 6.82 10.79
C SER A 141 24.59 5.98 9.62
N ARG A 142 24.79 4.67 9.82
CA ARG A 142 25.20 3.73 8.77
C ARG A 142 24.09 3.45 7.76
N LEU A 143 22.83 3.46 8.19
CA LEU A 143 21.70 3.21 7.28
C LEU A 143 21.63 4.21 6.13
N HIS A 144 22.08 5.45 6.36
CA HIS A 144 22.22 6.46 5.31
C HIS A 144 23.30 6.12 4.25
N LEU A 145 24.32 5.33 4.64
CA LEU A 145 25.43 4.92 3.77
C LEU A 145 25.16 3.60 3.04
N LEU A 146 24.15 2.85 3.48
CA LEU A 146 23.81 1.58 2.85
C LEU A 146 23.06 1.86 1.54
N PRO A 147 23.50 1.27 0.41
CA PRO A 147 22.78 1.42 -0.85
C PRO A 147 21.34 0.97 -0.64
N HIS A 148 20.41 1.90 -0.88
CA HIS A 148 18.99 1.61 -0.90
C HIS A 148 18.71 0.81 -2.17
N ASP A 149 19.00 -0.50 -2.15
CA ASP A 149 18.74 -1.39 -3.29
C ASP A 149 17.24 -1.47 -3.61
N SER A 150 16.40 -1.15 -2.64
CA SER A 150 14.98 -0.87 -2.86
C SER A 150 14.83 0.60 -3.26
N GLN A 151 14.62 0.84 -4.55
CA GLN A 151 13.95 2.05 -5.02
C GLN A 151 12.43 1.77 -4.97
N PRO A 152 11.72 1.98 -3.85
CA PRO A 152 10.28 1.69 -3.76
C PRO A 152 9.45 2.52 -4.75
N SER A 153 9.94 3.68 -5.19
CA SER A 153 9.30 4.43 -6.27
C SER A 153 9.40 3.72 -7.62
N LYS A 154 10.49 2.99 -7.90
CA LYS A 154 10.55 2.07 -9.04
C LYS A 154 9.70 0.84 -8.80
N ALA A 155 9.72 0.24 -7.60
CA ALA A 155 8.93 -0.96 -7.33
C ALA A 155 7.42 -0.73 -7.50
N ILE A 156 6.85 0.36 -6.97
CA ILE A 156 5.42 0.69 -7.19
C ILE A 156 5.16 0.97 -8.68
N HIS A 157 5.99 1.79 -9.32
CA HIS A 157 5.80 2.15 -10.72
C HIS A 157 5.95 0.93 -11.64
N GLU A 158 6.89 0.04 -11.37
CA GLU A 158 7.13 -1.21 -12.10
C GLU A 158 6.04 -2.24 -11.81
N VAL A 159 5.51 -2.33 -10.58
CA VAL A 159 4.37 -3.20 -10.25
C VAL A 159 3.11 -2.71 -10.94
N ILE A 160 2.80 -1.40 -10.89
CA ILE A 160 1.65 -0.84 -11.61
C ILE A 160 1.85 -1.02 -13.12
N PHE A 161 3.02 -0.67 -13.64
CA PHE A 161 3.32 -0.79 -15.06
C PHE A 161 3.29 -2.24 -15.57
N SER A 162 3.78 -3.20 -14.77
CA SER A 162 3.69 -4.63 -15.11
C SER A 162 2.27 -5.15 -15.02
N LEU A 163 1.49 -4.79 -14.00
CA LEU A 163 0.06 -5.13 -13.92
C LEU A 163 -0.73 -4.57 -15.11
N MET A 164 -0.43 -3.32 -15.51
CA MET A 164 -1.03 -2.71 -16.69
C MET A 164 -0.64 -3.44 -17.96
N LYS A 165 0.65 -3.72 -18.14
CA LYS A 165 1.16 -4.42 -19.30
C LYS A 165 0.58 -5.82 -19.40
N ASP A 166 0.58 -6.57 -18.30
CA ASP A 166 0.02 -7.92 -18.23
C ASP A 166 -1.49 -7.93 -18.52
N ALA A 167 -2.22 -6.91 -18.06
CA ALA A 167 -3.65 -6.77 -18.35
C ALA A 167 -3.92 -6.41 -19.81
N ILE A 168 -3.13 -5.49 -20.40
CA ILE A 168 -3.22 -5.15 -21.81
C ILE A 168 -2.89 -6.37 -22.68
N ASP A 169 -1.80 -7.08 -22.36
CA ASP A 169 -1.37 -8.27 -23.09
C ASP A 169 -2.41 -9.40 -22.97
N ALA A 170 -3.02 -9.58 -21.80
CA ALA A 170 -4.08 -10.56 -21.58
C ALA A 170 -5.35 -10.24 -22.39
N VAL A 171 -5.81 -8.99 -22.37
CA VAL A 171 -7.00 -8.54 -23.11
C VAL A 171 -6.75 -8.57 -24.62
N HIS A 172 -5.58 -8.12 -25.08
CA HIS A 172 -5.23 -8.13 -26.50
C HIS A 172 -5.04 -9.55 -27.05
N SER A 173 -4.51 -10.45 -26.23
CA SER A 173 -4.32 -11.86 -26.59
C SER A 173 -5.55 -12.73 -26.29
N SER A 174 -6.71 -12.12 -26.06
CA SER A 174 -7.91 -12.89 -25.71
C SER A 174 -8.32 -13.85 -26.85
N GLU A 175 -8.67 -15.07 -26.47
CA GLU A 175 -9.17 -16.11 -27.37
C GLU A 175 -10.69 -15.99 -27.61
N GLY A 176 -11.26 -14.80 -27.39
CA GLY A 176 -12.62 -14.47 -27.77
C GLY A 176 -12.90 -14.74 -29.26
N THR A 177 -14.17 -14.95 -29.60
CA THR A 177 -14.61 -15.11 -30.99
C THR A 177 -14.33 -13.87 -31.85
N GLU A 178 -14.27 -12.69 -31.23
CA GLU A 178 -13.90 -11.43 -31.85
C GLU A 178 -12.62 -10.89 -31.20
N ARG A 179 -11.73 -10.30 -32.00
CA ARG A 179 -10.46 -9.74 -31.51
C ARG A 179 -10.66 -8.36 -30.91
N ILE A 180 -9.91 -8.08 -29.85
CA ILE A 180 -9.79 -6.74 -29.26
C ILE A 180 -8.55 -6.05 -29.83
N SER A 181 -8.73 -4.83 -30.33
CA SER A 181 -7.60 -4.00 -30.79
C SER A 181 -6.70 -3.60 -29.61
N THR A 182 -5.44 -3.26 -29.87
CA THR A 182 -4.55 -2.75 -28.81
C THR A 182 -5.11 -1.46 -28.19
N GLU A 183 -5.76 -0.61 -28.99
CA GLU A 183 -6.39 0.63 -28.53
C GLU A 183 -7.56 0.34 -27.58
N ASP A 184 -8.45 -0.58 -27.94
CA ASP A 184 -9.57 -0.98 -27.09
C ASP A 184 -9.12 -1.68 -25.80
N ALA A 185 -8.08 -2.51 -25.88
CA ALA A 185 -7.48 -3.13 -24.71
C ALA A 185 -6.92 -2.07 -23.74
N LEU A 186 -6.25 -1.04 -24.29
CA LEU A 186 -5.77 0.09 -23.51
C LEU A 186 -6.91 0.89 -22.88
N SER A 187 -7.98 1.17 -23.63
CA SER A 187 -9.18 1.83 -23.11
C SER A 187 -9.82 1.04 -21.97
N LEU A 188 -9.94 -0.28 -22.10
CA LEU A 188 -10.57 -1.13 -21.10
C LEU A 188 -9.75 -1.20 -19.80
N VAL A 189 -8.43 -1.39 -19.92
CA VAL A 189 -7.50 -1.38 -18.78
C VAL A 189 -7.45 0.00 -18.13
N GLY A 190 -7.43 1.08 -18.93
CA GLY A 190 -7.45 2.45 -18.44
C GLY A 190 -8.73 2.77 -17.63
N ARG A 191 -9.89 2.31 -18.09
CA ARG A 191 -11.17 2.46 -17.35
C ARG A 191 -11.17 1.65 -16.05
N ALA A 192 -10.56 0.46 -16.02
CA ALA A 192 -10.41 -0.32 -14.78
C ALA A 192 -9.52 0.41 -13.75
N LEU A 193 -8.38 0.95 -14.17
CA LEU A 193 -7.47 1.73 -13.32
C LEU A 193 -8.12 3.00 -12.81
N PHE A 194 -8.83 3.71 -13.68
CA PHE A 194 -9.52 4.93 -13.30
C PHE A 194 -10.63 4.65 -12.30
N THR A 195 -11.42 3.59 -12.52
CA THR A 195 -12.42 3.13 -11.54
C THR A 195 -11.75 2.80 -10.20
N ARG A 196 -10.59 2.12 -10.22
CA ARG A 196 -9.83 1.86 -8.99
C ARG A 196 -9.42 3.16 -8.29
N PHE A 197 -8.90 4.14 -9.02
CA PHE A 197 -8.54 5.45 -8.48
C PHE A 197 -9.74 6.15 -7.82
N LEU A 198 -10.93 6.09 -8.43
CA LEU A 198 -12.14 6.67 -7.85
C LEU A 198 -12.53 5.98 -6.54
N ILE A 199 -12.40 4.65 -6.45
CA ILE A 199 -12.65 3.87 -5.22
C ILE A 199 -11.64 4.26 -4.13
N ASP A 200 -10.34 4.28 -4.46
CA ASP A 200 -9.26 4.57 -3.51
C ASP A 200 -9.38 5.96 -2.87
N ARG A 201 -9.80 6.94 -3.66
CA ARG A 201 -9.99 8.32 -3.18
C ARG A 201 -11.36 8.54 -2.52
N LYS A 202 -12.18 7.49 -2.36
CA LYS A 202 -13.55 7.57 -1.85
C LYS A 202 -14.42 8.55 -2.65
N ILE A 203 -14.11 8.71 -3.95
CA ILE A 203 -14.89 9.50 -4.89
C ILE A 203 -16.09 8.68 -5.35
N LEU A 204 -15.88 7.41 -5.70
CA LEU A 204 -16.96 6.46 -5.99
C LEU A 204 -17.40 5.76 -4.70
N LYS A 205 -18.52 6.20 -4.14
CA LYS A 205 -19.08 5.69 -2.89
C LYS A 205 -19.99 4.48 -3.08
N GLU A 206 -20.29 3.79 -1.99
CA GLU A 206 -21.16 2.62 -1.96
C GLU A 206 -22.56 2.89 -2.54
N GLU A 207 -23.16 4.01 -2.19
CA GLU A 207 -24.43 4.45 -2.75
C GLU A 207 -24.40 4.62 -4.27
N GLU A 208 -23.29 5.09 -4.83
CA GLU A 208 -23.14 5.36 -6.25
C GLU A 208 -22.92 4.07 -7.04
N TRP A 209 -21.96 3.22 -6.65
CA TRP A 209 -21.72 1.99 -7.41
C TRP A 209 -22.86 0.98 -7.29
N LYS A 210 -23.61 0.96 -6.18
CA LYS A 210 -24.83 0.15 -6.08
C LYS A 210 -25.95 0.63 -6.99
N SER A 211 -25.93 1.90 -7.42
CA SER A 211 -26.97 2.43 -8.32
C SER A 211 -26.86 1.86 -9.74
N PHE A 212 -25.64 1.64 -10.24
CA PHE A 212 -25.40 1.10 -11.59
C PHE A 212 -24.99 -0.38 -11.61
N CYS A 213 -24.46 -0.91 -10.50
CA CYS A 213 -24.09 -2.32 -10.32
C CYS A 213 -24.71 -2.91 -9.04
N PRO A 214 -26.04 -3.07 -8.93
CA PRO A 214 -26.69 -3.53 -7.69
C PRO A 214 -26.41 -5.00 -7.32
N TYR A 215 -25.89 -5.79 -8.26
CA TYR A 215 -25.67 -7.23 -8.11
C TYR A 215 -24.26 -7.60 -7.65
N VAL A 216 -23.34 -6.63 -7.53
CA VAL A 216 -22.01 -6.86 -6.94
C VAL A 216 -22.03 -6.56 -5.44
N THR A 217 -21.21 -7.27 -4.67
CA THR A 217 -21.17 -7.14 -3.21
C THR A 217 -20.05 -6.23 -2.71
N SER A 218 -19.02 -6.04 -3.53
CA SER A 218 -17.85 -5.23 -3.23
C SER A 218 -17.47 -4.39 -4.45
N PRO A 219 -16.96 -3.14 -4.27
CA PRO A 219 -16.44 -2.34 -5.39
C PRO A 219 -15.28 -3.01 -6.13
N SER A 220 -14.59 -3.97 -5.51
CA SER A 220 -13.55 -4.76 -6.19
C SER A 220 -14.09 -5.68 -7.29
N GLU A 221 -15.40 -5.91 -7.33
CA GLU A 221 -16.05 -6.83 -8.28
C GLU A 221 -16.52 -6.14 -9.57
N LEU A 222 -16.37 -4.82 -9.68
CA LEU A 222 -16.87 -4.04 -10.83
C LEU A 222 -16.27 -4.49 -12.17
N PHE A 223 -15.08 -5.10 -12.17
CA PHE A 223 -14.40 -5.63 -13.35
C PHE A 223 -14.25 -7.17 -13.35
N ASN A 224 -15.13 -7.89 -12.65
CA ASN A 224 -15.06 -9.37 -12.58
C ASN A 224 -15.77 -10.10 -13.72
N THR A 225 -16.83 -9.50 -14.25
CA THR A 225 -17.72 -10.15 -15.21
C THR A 225 -18.02 -9.19 -16.35
N CYS A 226 -18.37 -9.71 -17.53
CA CYS A 226 -18.80 -8.86 -18.65
C CYS A 226 -19.98 -7.96 -18.26
N GLN A 227 -20.91 -8.46 -17.43
CA GLN A 227 -22.07 -7.69 -16.96
C GLN A 227 -21.64 -6.49 -16.09
N SER A 228 -20.76 -6.72 -15.11
CA SER A 228 -20.26 -5.68 -14.22
C SER A 228 -19.40 -4.66 -14.97
N ILE A 229 -18.57 -5.11 -15.92
CA ILE A 229 -17.75 -4.25 -16.79
C ILE A 229 -18.66 -3.36 -17.64
N ALA A 230 -19.65 -3.94 -18.32
CA ALA A 230 -20.60 -3.21 -19.15
C ALA A 230 -21.32 -2.11 -18.37
N SER A 231 -21.85 -2.45 -17.20
CA SER A 231 -22.58 -1.51 -16.34
C SER A 231 -21.67 -0.39 -15.81
N THR A 232 -20.42 -0.72 -15.47
CA THR A 232 -19.42 0.28 -15.05
C THR A 232 -19.00 1.19 -16.20
N ASN A 233 -18.82 0.65 -17.40
CA ASN A 233 -18.51 1.43 -18.60
C ASN A 233 -19.63 2.39 -18.96
N ALA A 234 -20.89 1.93 -18.92
CA ALA A 234 -22.06 2.77 -19.14
C ALA A 234 -22.10 3.96 -18.17
N TRP A 235 -21.84 3.70 -16.90
CA TRP A 235 -21.78 4.76 -15.89
C TRP A 235 -20.62 5.73 -16.11
N LEU A 236 -19.44 5.24 -16.51
CA LEU A 236 -18.30 6.10 -16.86
C LEU A 236 -18.63 6.99 -18.07
N ASP A 237 -19.32 6.46 -19.08
CA ASP A 237 -19.73 7.24 -20.24
C ASP A 237 -20.73 8.33 -19.86
N GLU A 238 -21.72 8.00 -19.02
CA GLU A 238 -22.69 8.99 -18.51
C GLU A 238 -22.01 10.08 -17.65
N THR A 239 -21.09 9.67 -16.77
CA THR A 239 -20.44 10.58 -15.80
C THR A 239 -19.40 11.49 -16.44
N PHE A 240 -18.70 11.02 -17.48
CA PHE A 240 -17.56 11.71 -18.10
C PHE A 240 -17.81 12.13 -19.57
N ASN A 241 -19.08 12.35 -19.94
CA ASN A 241 -19.52 12.85 -21.25
C ASN A 241 -19.19 11.93 -22.45
N GLY A 242 -19.03 10.63 -22.24
CA GLY A 242 -18.87 9.61 -23.30
C GLY A 242 -17.51 9.56 -24.01
N ASP A 243 -16.66 10.58 -23.84
CA ASP A 243 -15.35 10.67 -24.50
C ASP A 243 -14.18 10.07 -23.67
N PHE A 244 -14.47 9.55 -22.47
CA PHE A 244 -13.43 9.01 -21.62
C PHE A 244 -12.96 7.63 -22.12
N LEU A 245 -11.79 7.57 -22.78
CA LEU A 245 -11.21 6.31 -23.28
C LEU A 245 -12.23 5.52 -24.14
N PRO A 246 -12.62 6.05 -25.31
CA PRO A 246 -13.66 5.45 -26.13
C PRO A 246 -13.21 4.10 -26.68
N PHE A 247 -14.20 3.27 -27.00
CA PHE A 247 -14.03 1.99 -27.66
C PHE A 247 -14.45 2.09 -29.13
N GLN A 248 -13.88 1.24 -29.98
CA GLN A 248 -14.34 1.03 -31.35
C GLN A 248 -15.59 0.11 -31.40
N PHE A 249 -16.02 -0.42 -30.26
CA PHE A 249 -17.12 -1.37 -30.09
C PHE A 249 -18.00 -0.95 -28.89
N ASP A 250 -19.20 -1.51 -28.70
CA ASP A 250 -20.04 -1.14 -27.55
C ASP A 250 -19.55 -1.81 -26.24
N GLY A 251 -18.65 -1.12 -25.54
CA GLY A 251 -18.14 -1.54 -24.23
C GLY A 251 -19.17 -1.50 -23.11
N SER A 252 -20.37 -0.98 -23.34
CA SER A 252 -21.50 -0.99 -22.40
C SER A 252 -22.44 -2.19 -22.59
N CYS A 253 -22.14 -3.05 -23.58
CA CYS A 253 -22.90 -4.25 -23.89
C CYS A 253 -22.19 -5.52 -23.37
N ASP A 254 -22.82 -6.22 -22.44
CA ASP A 254 -22.27 -7.44 -21.83
C ASP A 254 -22.07 -8.57 -22.85
N LYS A 255 -22.98 -8.70 -23.81
CA LYS A 255 -22.88 -9.66 -24.91
C LYS A 255 -21.68 -9.37 -25.79
N GLU A 256 -21.45 -8.09 -26.11
CA GLU A 256 -20.34 -7.70 -26.98
C GLU A 256 -18.98 -7.91 -26.29
N LEU A 257 -18.91 -7.64 -24.98
CA LEU A 257 -17.76 -8.00 -24.16
C LEU A 257 -17.55 -9.52 -24.10
N SER A 258 -18.62 -10.32 -24.00
CA SER A 258 -18.53 -11.78 -23.93
C SER A 258 -18.03 -12.45 -25.22
N THR A 259 -18.19 -11.81 -26.38
CA THR A 259 -17.61 -12.33 -27.63
C THR A 259 -16.12 -12.01 -27.76
N ARG A 260 -15.60 -11.09 -26.95
CA ARG A 260 -14.24 -10.54 -27.04
C ARG A 260 -13.33 -10.92 -25.88
N LEU A 261 -13.87 -11.08 -24.68
CA LEU A 261 -13.13 -11.35 -23.45
C LEU A 261 -13.29 -12.81 -23.01
N ASP A 262 -12.17 -13.46 -22.77
CA ASP A 262 -12.10 -14.77 -22.13
C ASP A 262 -11.89 -14.68 -20.60
N ALA A 263 -11.86 -15.83 -19.94
CA ALA A 263 -11.65 -15.93 -18.50
C ALA A 263 -10.29 -15.35 -18.05
N ARG A 264 -9.25 -15.42 -18.90
CA ARG A 264 -7.92 -14.87 -18.60
C ARG A 264 -7.96 -13.35 -18.57
N SER A 265 -8.62 -12.74 -19.55
CA SER A 265 -8.80 -11.30 -19.69
C SER A 265 -9.62 -10.74 -18.53
N LEU A 266 -10.73 -11.41 -18.18
CA LEU A 266 -11.54 -11.06 -17.01
C LEU A 266 -10.73 -11.18 -15.72
N GLY A 267 -9.93 -12.24 -15.57
CA GLY A 267 -9.03 -12.39 -14.42
C GLY A 267 -7.99 -11.27 -14.31
N ALA A 268 -7.44 -10.83 -15.43
CA ALA A 268 -6.46 -9.74 -15.47
C ALA A 268 -7.09 -8.38 -15.11
N LEU A 269 -8.27 -8.06 -15.64
CA LEU A 269 -9.03 -6.84 -15.31
C LEU A 269 -9.47 -6.83 -13.84
N SER A 270 -9.96 -7.97 -13.36
CA SER A 270 -10.32 -8.18 -11.96
C SER A 270 -9.13 -7.96 -11.02
N ASN A 271 -7.93 -8.42 -11.40
CA ASN A 271 -6.71 -8.19 -10.62
C ASN A 271 -6.36 -6.71 -10.48
N ILE A 272 -6.72 -5.83 -11.42
CA ILE A 272 -6.50 -4.38 -11.26
C ILE A 272 -7.28 -3.86 -10.04
N LEU A 273 -8.47 -4.39 -9.78
CA LEU A 273 -9.33 -3.97 -8.68
C LEU A 273 -9.06 -4.73 -7.36
N TYR A 274 -8.71 -6.02 -7.44
CA TYR A 274 -8.40 -6.85 -6.27
C TYR A 274 -6.97 -6.72 -5.77
N ARG A 275 -6.00 -6.56 -6.67
CA ARG A 275 -4.58 -6.38 -6.35
C ARG A 275 -4.20 -4.91 -6.35
N ALA A 276 -5.04 -4.07 -5.74
CA ALA A 276 -4.44 -3.01 -4.95
C ALA A 276 -3.50 -3.70 -3.96
N PRO A 277 -2.22 -3.33 -3.88
CA PRO A 277 -1.31 -4.24 -3.24
C PRO A 277 -1.61 -4.22 -1.74
N ARG A 278 -2.22 -5.30 -1.28
CA ARG A 278 -2.46 -5.62 0.12
C ARG A 278 -1.17 -6.14 0.72
#